data_AF-A0A978TZT6-F1
#
_entry.id   AF-A0A978TZT6-F1
#
_cell.length_a   1.000
_cell.length_b   1.000
_cell.length_c   1.000
_cell.angle_alpha   90.00
_cell.angle_beta   90.00
_cell.angle_gamma   90.00
#
_symmetry.space_group_name_H-M   'P 1'
#
loop_
_entity.id
_entity.type
_entity.pdbx_description
1 polymer ?
#
loop_
_entity_poly.entity_id
_entity_poly.type
_entity_poly.pdbx_seq_one_letter_code
_entity_poly.pdbx_strand_id
1 'polypeptide(L)' 'MTLIAINVLLDPDAATVEKAQVTNARLRKNYPDGFALDANHAPHITILQQFVRTADLEEVANAVAGVLRTEQSMR' A
#
# COMPACT_ATOMS: atom_id res chain seq x y z
N MET A 1 -2.67 26.52 3.11
CA MET A 1 -3.07 25.34 2.30
C MET A 1 -2.33 24.14 2.86
N THR A 2 -3.02 23.24 3.55
CA THR A 2 -2.41 22.06 4.17
C THR A 2 -2.43 20.90 3.19
N LEU A 3 -1.29 20.22 3.03
CA LEU A 3 -1.17 19.02 2.22
C LEU A 3 -1.04 17.80 3.14
N ILE A 4 -1.60 16.68 2.70
CA ILE A 4 -1.46 15.38 3.34
C ILE A 4 -0.94 14.37 2.32
N ALA A 5 -0.01 13.52 2.74
CA ALA A 5 0.41 12.37 1.95
C ALA A 5 -0.62 11.26 2.13
N ILE A 6 -1.09 10.69 1.02
CA ILE A 6 -1.98 9.54 1.02
C ILE A 6 -1.32 8.37 0.31
N ASN A 7 -1.71 7.17 0.71
CA ASN A 7 -1.35 5.93 0.03
C ASN A 7 -2.59 5.05 -0.12
N VAL A 8 -2.81 4.50 -1.32
CA VAL A 8 -3.85 3.52 -1.62
C VAL A 8 -3.15 2.20 -1.91
N LEU A 9 -3.49 1.20 -1.12
CA LEU A 9 -2.80 -0.07 -1.02
C LEU A 9 -3.73 -1.18 -1.50
N LEU A 10 -3.16 -2.20 -2.14
CA LEU A 10 -3.79 -3.51 -2.29
C LEU A 10 -3.19 -4.47 -1.27
N ASP A 11 -4.05 -5.08 -0.47
CA ASP A 11 -3.70 -6.18 0.43
C ASP A 11 -3.58 -7.48 -0.36
N PRO A 12 -2.39 -8.12 -0.37
CA PRO A 12 -2.22 -9.42 -1.02
C PRO A 12 -2.95 -10.52 -0.26
N ASP A 13 -3.19 -11.64 -0.93
CA ASP A 13 -3.70 -12.84 -0.25
C ASP A 13 -2.69 -13.39 0.79
N ALA A 14 -3.19 -14.23 1.71
CA ALA A 14 -2.40 -14.77 2.80
C ALA A 14 -1.15 -15.54 2.32
N ALA A 15 -1.26 -16.28 1.22
CA ALA A 15 -0.14 -17.05 0.66
C ALA A 15 0.96 -16.12 0.11
N THR A 16 0.58 -14.99 -0.47
CA THR A 16 1.51 -13.96 -0.96
C THR A 16 2.17 -13.23 0.19
N VAL A 17 1.41 -12.88 1.24
CA VAL A 17 1.94 -12.27 2.46
C VAL A 17 2.98 -13.17 3.13
N GLU A 18 2.69 -14.48 3.27
CA GLU A 18 3.62 -15.45 3.86
C GLU A 18 4.94 -15.51 3.07
N LYS A 19 4.86 -15.62 1.73
CA LYS A 19 6.05 -15.64 0.86
C LYS A 19 6.87 -14.35 0.98
N ALA A 20 6.20 -13.20 1.08
CA ALA A 20 6.86 -11.92 1.27
C ALA A 20 7.60 -11.86 2.62
N GLN A 21 6.97 -12.33 3.70
CA GLN A 21 7.59 -12.37 5.02
C GLN A 21 8.82 -13.29 5.07
N VAL A 22 8.73 -14.49 4.49
CA VAL A 22 9.87 -15.42 4.39
C VAL A 22 11.04 -14.79 3.61
N THR A 23 10.72 -14.11 2.50
CA THR A 23 11.72 -13.42 1.68
C THR A 23 12.37 -12.27 2.43
N ASN A 24 11.59 -11.46 3.14
CA ASN A 24 12.07 -10.35 3.96
C ASN A 24 12.97 -10.83 5.09
N ALA A 25 12.59 -11.91 5.77
CA ALA A 25 13.42 -12.53 6.81
C ALA A 25 14.78 -13.00 6.25
N ARG A 26 14.77 -13.62 5.05
CA ARG A 26 16.01 -14.02 4.37
C ARG A 26 16.89 -12.82 4.00
N LEU A 27 16.30 -11.76 3.47
CA LEU A 27 17.02 -10.51 3.16
C LEU A 27 17.63 -9.90 4.43
N ARG A 28 16.86 -9.85 5.52
CA ARG A 28 17.33 -9.30 6.80
C ARG A 28 18.45 -10.11 7.44
N LYS A 29 18.49 -11.43 7.21
CA LYS A 29 19.61 -12.30 7.61
C LYS A 29 20.87 -12.00 6.82
N ASN A 30 20.74 -11.80 5.50
CA ASN A 30 21.88 -11.55 4.61
C ASN A 30 22.42 -10.11 4.72
N TYR A 31 21.54 -9.16 5.07
CA TYR A 31 21.86 -7.74 5.21
C TYR A 31 21.40 -7.22 6.58
N PRO A 32 22.19 -7.46 7.65
CA PRO A 32 21.75 -7.15 9.00
C PRO A 32 21.55 -5.67 9.31
N ASP A 33 22.14 -4.77 8.53
CA ASP A 33 21.97 -3.32 8.68
C ASP A 33 20.93 -2.76 7.69
N GLY A 34 20.25 -3.64 6.95
CA GLY A 34 19.19 -3.30 6.01
C GLY A 34 17.88 -2.90 6.69
N PHE A 35 16.95 -2.37 5.89
CA PHE A 35 15.65 -1.90 6.36
C PHE A 35 14.78 -3.04 6.91
N ALA A 36 14.18 -2.84 8.08
CA ALA A 36 13.28 -3.81 8.68
C ALA A 36 11.85 -3.60 8.12
N LEU A 37 11.40 -4.54 7.29
CA LEU A 37 10.01 -4.60 6.85
C LEU A 37 9.16 -5.26 7.94
N ASP A 38 8.90 -4.49 9.00
CA ASP A 38 8.20 -4.90 10.23
C ASP A 38 6.68 -4.64 10.16
N ALA A 39 6.01 -4.65 11.31
CA ALA A 39 4.56 -4.43 11.39
C ALA A 39 4.10 -3.10 10.80
N ASN A 40 4.96 -2.07 10.77
CA ASN A 40 4.64 -0.77 10.15
C ASN A 40 4.85 -0.78 8.63
N HIS A 41 5.43 -1.86 8.09
CA HIS A 41 5.77 -2.05 6.69
C HIS A 41 5.27 -3.42 6.20
N ALA A 42 4.03 -3.75 6.57
CA ALA A 42 3.38 -4.99 6.18
C ALA A 42 3.40 -5.15 4.64
N PRO A 43 3.53 -6.38 4.10
CA PRO A 43 3.50 -6.60 2.66
C PRO A 43 2.24 -6.04 2.01
N HIS A 44 2.41 -5.12 1.07
CA HIS A 44 1.33 -4.51 0.30
C HIS A 44 1.81 -4.20 -1.12
N ILE A 45 0.88 -3.92 -2.02
CA ILE A 45 1.17 -3.36 -3.34
C ILE A 45 0.63 -1.93 -3.36
N THR A 46 1.52 -0.94 -3.50
CA THR A 46 1.12 0.46 -3.69
C THR A 46 0.47 0.63 -5.05
N ILE A 47 -0.77 1.14 -5.07
CA ILE A 47 -1.50 1.45 -6.30
C ILE A 47 -1.41 2.93 -6.63
N LEU A 48 -1.47 3.79 -5.60
CA LEU A 48 -1.40 5.23 -5.73
C LEU A 48 -0.77 5.85 -4.48
N GLN A 49 0.22 6.72 -4.67
CA GLN A 49 0.81 7.50 -3.59
C GLN A 49 1.02 8.93 -4.07
N GLN A 50 0.41 9.91 -3.39
CA GLN A 50 0.50 11.32 -3.77
C GLN A 50 0.22 12.26 -2.59
N PHE A 51 0.58 13.54 -2.76
CA PHE A 51 0.12 14.61 -1.87
C PHE A 51 -1.20 15.18 -2.37
N VAL A 52 -2.15 15.39 -1.47
CA VAL A 52 -3.42 16.04 -1.77
C VAL A 52 -3.66 17.18 -0.80
N ARG A 53 -4.50 18.15 -1.18
CA ARG A 53 -5.00 19.14 -0.23
C ARG A 53 -5.86 18.42 0.79
N THR A 54 -5.66 18.71 2.08
CA THR A 54 -6.43 18.07 3.15
C THR A 54 -7.94 18.30 2.99
N ALA A 55 -8.34 19.45 2.47
CA ALA A 55 -9.73 19.79 2.20
C ALA A 55 -10.38 18.92 1.10
N ASP A 56 -9.57 18.31 0.23
CA ASP A 56 -10.06 17.54 -0.93
C ASP A 56 -9.99 16.02 -0.67
N LEU A 57 -9.62 15.60 0.54
CA LEU A 57 -9.38 14.19 0.86
C LEU A 57 -10.61 13.31 0.58
N GLU A 58 -11.81 13.80 0.90
CA GLU A 58 -13.05 13.09 0.64
C GLU A 58 -13.34 12.94 -0.85
N GLU A 59 -13.15 14.00 -1.64
CA GLU A 59 -13.32 13.95 -3.09
C GLU A 59 -12.35 12.97 -3.74
N VAL A 60 -11.08 13.00 -3.32
CA VAL A 60 -10.07 12.05 -3.79
C VAL A 60 -10.44 10.62 -3.42
N ALA A 61 -10.88 10.37 -2.18
CA ALA A 61 -11.32 9.05 -1.73
C ALA A 61 -12.50 8.53 -2.57
N ASN A 62 -13.48 9.38 -2.86
CA ASN A 62 -14.62 9.06 -3.70
C ASN A 62 -14.22 8.75 -5.15
N ALA A 63 -13.28 9.51 -5.71
CA ALA A 63 -12.75 9.28 -7.05
C ALA A 63 -12.04 7.92 -7.15
N VAL A 64 -11.16 7.62 -6.19
CA VAL A 64 -10.48 6.31 -6.09
C VAL A 64 -11.50 5.18 -5.98
N ALA A 65 -12.49 5.31 -5.10
CA ALA A 65 -13.53 4.31 -4.92
C ALA A 65 -14.39 4.11 -6.19
N GLY A 66 -14.61 5.19 -6.97
CA GLY A 66 -15.28 5.13 -8.27
C GLY A 66 -14.54 4.22 -9.25
N VAL A 67 -13.24 4.45 -9.43
CA VAL A 67 -12.38 3.63 -10.31
C VAL A 67 -12.39 2.17 -9.86
N LEU A 68 -12.20 1.90 -8.57
CA LEU A 68 -12.16 0.53 -8.03
C LEU A 68 -13.47 -0.25 -8.29
N ARG A 69 -14.63 0.41 -8.17
CA ARG A 69 -15.93 -0.22 -8.49
C ARG A 69 -16.05 -0.54 -9.98
N THR A 70 -15.57 0.34 -10.86
CA THR A 70 -15.58 0.12 -12.30
C THR A 70 -14.74 -1.10 -12.66
N GLU A 71 -13.49 -1.18 -12.17
CA GLU A 71 -12.59 -2.30 -12.44
C GLU A 71 -13.11 -3.63 -11.88
N GLN A 72 -13.77 -3.63 -10.71
CA GLN A 72 -14.42 -4.83 -10.16
C GLN A 72 -15.57 -5.33 -11.05
N SER A 73 -16.32 -4.42 -11.67
CA SER A 73 -17.48 -4.77 -12.50
C SER A 73 -17.10 -5.25 -13.90
N MET A 74 -15.83 -5.09 -14.30
CA MET A 74 -15.28 -5.56 -15.59
C MET A 74 -14.77 -7.01 -15.53
N ARG A 75 -14.84 -7.66 -14.36
CA ARG A 75 -14.53 -9.08 -14.15
C ARG A 75 -15.78 -9.94 -14.21
#